data_AF-A0A6P0NT32-F1
#
_entry.id   AF-A0A6P0NT32-F1
#
_cell.length_a   1.000
_cell.length_b   1.000
_cell.length_c   1.000
_cell.angle_alpha   90.00
_cell.angle_beta   90.00
_cell.angle_gamma   90.00
#
_symmetry.space_group_name_H-M   'P 1'
#
loop_
_entity.id
_entity.type
_entity.pdbx_description
1 polymer ?
#
loop_
_entity_poly.entity_id
_entity_poly.type
_entity_poly.pdbx_seq_one_letter_code
_entity_poly.pdbx_strand_id
1 'polypeptide(L)' 'MNKKGSTNFLDQKALIRPVLSLLKKYKLVVIGDSEIHGVELSYWLKIRAITQKINFIFGQKQDTKENPVKNTSH' A
#
# COMPACT_ATOMS: atom_id res chain seq x y z
N MET A 1 18.18 0.71 22.97
CA MET A 1 17.61 1.84 22.20
C MET A 1 16.54 1.32 21.25
N ASN A 2 15.36 1.93 21.31
CA ASN A 2 14.16 1.63 20.54
C ASN A 2 14.40 1.65 19.01
N LYS A 3 14.07 0.56 18.31
CA LYS A 3 13.73 0.60 16.88
C LYS A 3 12.22 0.43 16.72
N LYS A 4 11.43 1.44 17.13
CA LYS A 4 10.02 1.58 16.74
C LYS A 4 9.96 2.17 15.33
N GLY A 5 10.46 1.41 14.36
CA GLY A 5 10.63 1.85 12.97
C GLY A 5 9.66 1.22 11.98
N SER A 6 8.70 0.41 12.42
CA SER A 6 7.73 -0.20 11.52
C SER A 6 6.32 0.04 12.06
N THR A 7 5.66 1.06 11.53
CA THR A 7 4.22 1.30 11.71
C THR A 7 3.50 0.07 11.16
N ASN A 8 2.88 -0.73 12.02
CA ASN A 8 2.23 -1.98 11.63
C ASN A 8 1.12 -1.70 10.60
N PHE A 9 0.93 -2.57 9.61
CA PHE A 9 -0.14 -2.46 8.60
C PHE A 9 -1.52 -2.18 9.21
N LEU A 10 -1.80 -2.75 10.39
CA LEU A 10 -3.05 -2.50 11.12
C LEU A 10 -3.21 -1.04 11.55
N ASP A 11 -2.14 -0.40 12.03
CA ASP A 11 -2.15 1.00 12.47
C ASP A 11 -2.34 1.93 11.27
N GLN A 12 -1.64 1.65 10.17
CA GLN A 12 -1.80 2.41 8.93
C GLN A 12 -3.22 2.29 8.38
N LYS A 13 -3.79 1.08 8.38
CA LYS A 13 -5.17 0.83 7.98
C LYS A 13 -6.15 1.58 8.90
N ALA A 14 -5.93 1.57 10.21
CA ALA A 14 -6.78 2.28 11.17
C ALA A 14 -6.81 3.79 10.91
N LEU A 15 -5.66 4.37 10.55
CA LEU A 15 -5.52 5.79 10.20
C LEU A 15 -6.17 6.15 8.85
N ILE A 16 -5.98 5.31 7.83
CA ILE A 16 -6.45 5.61 6.46
C ILE A 16 -7.96 5.34 6.30
N ARG A 17 -8.50 4.34 7.01
CA ARG A 17 -9.92 3.96 6.94
C ARG A 17 -10.92 5.11 7.10
N PRO A 18 -10.85 5.95 8.15
CA PRO A 18 -11.80 7.02 8.36
C PRO A 18 -11.78 8.05 7.22
N VAL A 19 -10.59 8.41 6.73
CA VAL A 19 -10.43 9.36 5.61
C VAL A 19 -11.08 8.83 4.34
N LEU A 20 -10.83 7.56 4.00
CA LEU A 20 -11.44 6.94 2.83
C LEU A 20 -12.97 6.83 2.96
N SER A 21 -13.50 6.60 4.16
CA SER A 21 -14.95 6.56 4.42
C SER A 21 -15.59 7.93 4.25
N LEU A 22 -14.97 8.97 4.83
CA LEU A 22 -15.43 10.35 4.77
C LEU A 22 -15.50 10.83 3.32
N LEU A 23 -14.47 10.52 2.53
CA LEU A 23 -14.33 11.00 1.16
C LEU A 23 -14.84 10.00 0.11
N LYS A 24 -15.71 9.06 0.48
CA LYS A 24 -16.19 7.98 -0.41
C LYS A 24 -16.84 8.42 -1.72
N LYS A 25 -17.35 9.65 -1.78
CA LYS A 25 -18.01 10.22 -2.96
C LYS A 25 -17.03 10.84 -3.96
N TYR A 26 -15.77 11.03 -3.57
CA TYR A 26 -14.75 11.68 -4.38
C TYR A 26 -13.82 10.65 -5.03
N LYS A 27 -13.18 11.05 -6.13
CA LYS A 27 -12.01 10.33 -6.64
C LYS A 27 -10.84 10.65 -5.72
N LEU A 28 -10.19 9.61 -5.19
CA LEU A 28 -9.09 9.76 -4.25
C LEU A 28 -7.79 9.25 -4.82
N VAL A 29 -6.69 9.91 -4.48
CA VAL A 29 -5.33 9.45 -4.75
C VAL A 29 -4.61 9.34 -3.41
N VAL A 30 -4.17 8.14 -3.06
CA VAL A 30 -3.34 7.90 -1.87
C VAL A 30 -1.88 7.91 -2.29
N ILE A 31 -1.08 8.82 -1.72
CA ILE A 31 0.35 8.94 -2.00
C ILE A 31 1.10 8.56 -0.74
N GLY A 32 2.10 7.69 -0.87
CA GLY A 32 2.90 7.23 0.25
C GLY A 32 4.37 7.03 -0.09
N ASP A 33 5.26 7.30 0.88
CA ASP A 33 6.71 7.12 0.75
C ASP A 33 7.14 5.66 1.00
N SER A 34 8.35 5.31 0.55
CA SER A 34 8.94 3.97 0.45
C SER A 34 9.10 3.18 1.77
N GLU A 35 8.76 3.77 2.91
CA GLU A 35 8.76 3.11 4.22
C GLU A 35 7.43 2.43 4.55
N ILE A 36 6.42 2.64 3.71
CA ILE A 36 5.15 1.97 3.81
C ILE A 36 5.34 0.55 3.29
N HIS A 37 5.02 -0.47 4.10
CA HIS A 37 4.99 -1.89 3.77
C HIS A 37 4.09 -2.14 2.55
N GLY A 38 4.64 -1.86 1.36
CA GLY A 38 3.87 -1.41 0.20
C GLY A 38 2.95 -2.48 -0.35
N VAL A 39 3.28 -3.76 -0.20
CA VAL A 39 2.52 -4.86 -0.80
C VAL A 39 1.16 -5.05 -0.11
N GLU A 40 1.12 -5.14 1.22
CA GLU A 40 -0.12 -5.37 1.98
C GLU A 40 -1.07 -4.17 1.90
N LEU A 41 -0.53 -2.94 2.01
CA LEU A 41 -1.35 -1.74 1.89
C LEU A 41 -1.86 -1.53 0.46
N SER A 42 -1.03 -1.80 -0.57
CA SER A 42 -1.47 -1.77 -1.96
C SER A 42 -2.58 -2.77 -2.22
N TYR A 43 -2.44 -4.00 -1.73
CA TYR A 43 -3.46 -5.03 -1.90
C TYR A 43 -4.77 -4.60 -1.24
N TRP A 44 -4.71 -4.08 -0.01
CA TRP A 44 -5.89 -3.58 0.69
C TRP A 44 -6.58 -2.41 -0.04
N LEU A 45 -5.81 -1.44 -0.55
CA LEU A 45 -6.35 -0.34 -1.35
C LEU A 45 -6.93 -0.81 -2.67
N LYS A 46 -6.34 -1.83 -3.30
CA LYS A 46 -6.87 -2.44 -4.53
C LYS A 46 -8.24 -3.09 -4.30
N ILE A 47 -8.43 -3.81 -3.20
CA ILE A 47 -9.75 -4.36 -2.84
C ILE A 47 -10.78 -3.24 -2.59
N ARG A 48 -10.38 -2.15 -1.93
CA ARG A 48 -11.27 -0.98 -1.75
C ARG A 48 -11.58 -0.26 -3.06
N ALA A 49 -10.66 -0.26 -4.01
CA ALA A 49 -10.84 0.37 -5.32
C ALA A 49 -11.97 -0.27 -6.16
N ILE A 50 -12.40 -1.49 -5.80
CA ILE A 50 -13.54 -2.17 -6.43
C ILE A 50 -14.85 -1.41 -6.16
N THR A 51 -15.02 -0.87 -4.95
CA THR A 51 -16.28 -0.23 -4.51
C THR A 51 -16.18 1.28 -4.41
N GLN A 52 -14.97 1.84 -4.46
CA GLN A 52 -14.69 3.27 -4.33
C GLN A 52 -13.63 3.69 -5.35
N LYS A 53 -13.76 4.87 -5.96
CA LYS A 53 -12.79 5.36 -6.96
C LYS A 53 -11.49 5.83 -6.28
N ILE A 54 -10.58 4.88 -6.01
CA ILE A 54 -9.30 5.11 -5.35
C ILE A 54 -8.16 4.71 -6.29
N ASN A 55 -7.22 5.64 -6.47
CA ASN A 55 -5.91 5.40 -7.06
C ASN A 55 -4.85 5.50 -5.96
N PHE A 56 -3.70 4.86 -6.14
CA PHE A 56 -2.61 4.95 -5.18
C PHE A 56 -1.25 4.90 -5.87
N ILE A 57 -0.29 5.60 -5.26
CA ILE A 57 1.10 5.68 -5.72
C ILE A 57 1.99 5.50 -4.49
N PHE A 58 2.84 4.48 -4.53
CA PHE A 58 3.83 4.23 -3.49
C PHE A 58 5.23 4.27 -4.09
N GLY A 59 6.16 4.97 -3.42
CA GLY A 59 7.56 4.95 -3.81
C GLY A 59 8.17 3.56 -3.63
N GLN A 60 8.77 3.00 -4.67
CA GLN A 60 9.59 1.78 -4.54
C GLN A 60 10.98 2.15 -4.01
N LYS A 61 11.40 1.54 -2.90
CA LYS A 61 12.82 1.52 -2.50
C LYS A 61 13.56 0.50 -3.37
N GLN A 62 14.73 0.86 -3.89
CA GLN A 62 15.50 0.07 -4.87
C GLN A 62 16.04 -1.30 -4.35
N ASP A 63 15.76 -1.67 -3.11
CA ASP A 63 16.28 -2.91 -2.47
C ASP A 63 15.28 -4.07 -2.44
N THR A 64 14.14 -3.95 -3.14
CA THR A 64 13.22 -5.09 -3.31
C THR A 64 13.81 -6.02 -4.37
N LYS A 65 14.50 -7.09 -3.95
CA LYS A 65 14.92 -8.17 -4.84
C LYS A 65 13.68 -8.82 -5.45
N GLU A 66 13.35 -8.45 -6.68
CA GLU A 66 12.45 -9.24 -7.51
C GLU A 66 13.10 -10.62 -7.66
N ASN A 67 12.47 -11.65 -7.12
CA ASN A 67 12.93 -13.02 -7.33
C ASN A 67 12.58 -13.36 -8.79
N PRO A 68 13.55 -13.52 -9.71
CA PRO A 68 13.23 -13.79 -11.10
C PRO A 68 12.56 -15.16 -11.16
N VAL A 69 11.30 -15.18 -11.63
CA VAL A 69 10.64 -16.41 -12.04
C VAL A 69 11.53 -17.02 -13.13
N LYS A 70 12.24 -18.11 -12.77
CA LYS A 70 12.99 -18.92 -13.72
C LYS A 70 12.00 -19.52 -14.71
N ASN A 71 11.91 -18.92 -15.88
CA ASN A 71 11.39 -19.53 -17.09
C ASN A 71 12.39 -20.61 -17.55
N THR A 72 12.23 -21.83 -17.04
CA THR A 72 12.82 -23.02 -17.66
C THR A 72 11.98 -23.40 -18.88
N SER A 73 12.45 -22.98 -20.06
CA SER A 73 12.13 -23.62 -21.32
C SER A 73 12.91 -24.92 -21.42
N HIS A 74 12.21 -26.05 -21.58
CA HIS A 74 12.64 -27.22 -22.33
C HIS A 74 11.41 -27.97 -22.84
#